data_AF-A0A512PC93-F1
#
_entry.id   AF-A0A512PC93-F1
#
_cell.length_a   1.000
_cell.length_b   1.000
_cell.length_c   1.000
_cell.angle_alpha   90.00
_cell.angle_beta   90.00
_cell.angle_gamma   90.00
#
_symmetry.space_group_name_H-M   'P 1'
#
loop_
_entity.id
_entity.type
_entity.pdbx_description
1 polymer ?
#
loop_
_entity_poly.entity_id
_entity_poly.type
_entity_poly.pdbx_seq_one_letter_code
_entity_poly.pdbx_strand_id
1 'polypeptide(L)'
;MSAQEGSRRGRYFVYVISVSDERVVYGTIHGAEVDDAQVRTWAEEAEAGYDLPALRRRRRGRPALGDGPGRAVTVRLDEGTLAALNARAQAEGFTSQSEAIRAAVRAWSHVA
;
A
#
# COMPACT_ATOMS: atom_id res chain seq x y z
N MET A 1 37.28 31.81 -24.78
CA MET A 1 37.78 31.11 -25.98
C MET A 1 38.47 29.83 -25.54
N SER A 2 38.32 28.80 -26.37
CA SER A 2 38.90 27.46 -26.29
C SER A 2 38.20 26.44 -25.40
N ALA A 3 37.35 25.67 -26.06
CA ALA A 3 36.97 24.31 -25.68
C ALA A 3 38.18 23.38 -25.81
N GLN A 4 38.24 22.37 -24.94
CA GLN A 4 38.96 21.14 -25.25
C GLN A 4 38.18 19.95 -24.70
N GLU A 5 37.81 19.06 -25.63
CA GLU A 5 37.04 17.84 -25.40
C GLU A 5 37.99 16.67 -25.20
N GLY A 6 37.65 15.74 -24.29
CA GLY A 6 38.45 14.54 -24.11
C GLY A 6 37.98 13.59 -23.02
N SER A 7 37.26 12.55 -23.44
CA SER A 7 37.26 11.20 -22.86
C SER A 7 36.18 10.84 -21.83
N ARG A 8 35.23 10.04 -22.33
CA ARG A 8 34.21 9.30 -21.58
C ARG A 8 34.87 8.35 -20.57
N ARG A 9 34.64 8.55 -19.27
CA ARG A 9 34.79 7.51 -18.25
C ARG A 9 33.76 7.70 -17.14
N GLY A 10 32.99 6.64 -16.90
CA GLY A 10 32.08 6.36 -15.79
C GLY A 10 31.52 7.54 -15.00
N ARG A 11 30.25 7.89 -15.23
CA ARG A 11 29.44 8.65 -14.28
C ARG A 11 29.21 7.79 -13.03
N TYR A 12 30.13 7.85 -12.07
CA TYR A 12 29.82 7.53 -10.68
C TYR A 12 29.38 8.85 -10.05
N PHE A 13 28.06 9.06 -9.93
CA PHE A 13 27.54 10.11 -9.07
C PHE A 13 27.67 9.63 -7.63
N VAL A 14 28.82 9.88 -7.02
CA VAL A 14 28.94 9.81 -5.56
C VAL A 14 28.25 11.07 -5.05
N TYR A 15 27.00 10.95 -4.58
CA TYR A 15 26.41 12.00 -3.77
C TYR A 15 27.11 11.98 -2.42
N VAL A 16 28.19 12.75 -2.30
CA VAL A 16 28.68 13.16 -0.99
C VAL A 16 27.69 14.22 -0.50
N ILE A 17 26.65 13.78 0.20
CA ILE A 17 25.79 14.69 0.94
C ILE A 17 26.66 15.21 2.09
N SER A 18 27.06 16.47 2.00
CA SER A 18 27.60 17.20 3.15
C SER A 18 26.50 17.19 4.22
N VAL A 19 26.68 16.40 5.27
CA VAL A 19 25.79 16.39 6.44
C VAL A 19 26.01 17.71 7.18
N SER A 20 25.28 18.73 6.75
CA SER A 20 25.01 19.89 7.60
C SER A 20 24.16 19.40 8.76
N ASP A 21 24.48 19.85 9.97
CA ASP A 21 23.81 19.53 11.24
C ASP A 21 22.40 20.16 11.30
N GLU A 22 21.54 19.78 10.35
CA GLU A 22 20.12 20.11 10.33
C GLU A 22 19.33 18.80 10.42
N ARG A 23 18.33 18.76 11.30
CA ARG A 23 17.46 17.60 11.49
C ARG A 23 16.74 17.28 10.18
N VAL A 24 17.18 16.24 9.47
CA VAL A 24 16.54 15.77 8.24
C VAL A 24 15.34 14.91 8.58
N VAL A 25 14.16 15.32 8.11
CA VAL A 25 12.93 14.53 8.18
C VAL A 25 12.69 13.86 6.82
N TYR A 26 12.66 12.53 6.81
CA TYR A 26 12.47 11.71 5.61
C TYR A 26 11.00 11.54 5.21
N GLY A 27 10.07 11.76 6.15
CA GLY A 27 8.64 11.64 5.91
C GLY A 27 7.85 11.45 7.19
N THR A 28 6.59 11.04 7.04
CA THR A 28 5.67 10.86 8.17
C THR A 28 5.02 9.47 8.10
N ILE A 29 5.07 8.72 9.20
CA ILE A 29 4.38 7.43 9.36
C ILE A 29 3.40 7.56 10.53
N HIS A 30 2.12 7.28 10.28
CA HIS A 30 1.05 7.42 11.27
C HIS A 30 0.96 8.82 11.94
N GLY A 31 1.33 9.86 11.20
CA GLY A 31 1.36 11.24 11.72
C GLY A 31 2.62 11.61 12.50
N ALA A 32 3.58 10.68 12.67
CA ALA A 32 4.86 10.94 13.32
C ALA A 32 5.98 11.16 12.29
N GLU A 33 6.81 12.19 12.49
CA GLU A 33 8.00 12.45 11.67
C GLU A 33 9.03 11.35 11.82
N VAL A 34 9.68 10.99 10.71
CA VAL A 34 10.76 10.02 10.66
C VAL A 34 12.06 10.75 10.36
N ASP A 35 12.98 10.79 11.33
CA ASP A 35 14.34 11.33 11.19
C ASP A 35 15.40 10.23 11.28
N ASP A 36 16.68 10.59 11.16
CA ASP A 36 17.81 9.64 11.24
C ASP A 36 17.84 8.83 12.54
N ALA A 37 17.44 9.44 13.66
CA ALA A 37 17.41 8.75 14.94
C ALA A 37 16.33 7.66 14.93
N GLN A 38 15.16 7.95 14.36
CA GLN A 38 14.09 6.97 14.19
C GLN A 38 14.50 5.83 13.25
N VAL A 39 15.18 6.15 12.13
CA VAL A 39 15.68 5.14 11.19
C VAL A 39 16.72 4.23 11.85
N ARG A 40 17.66 4.79 12.59
CA ARG A 40 18.67 4.02 13.33
C ARG A 40 18.03 3.10 14.37
N THR A 41 17.02 3.57 15.09
CA THR A 41 16.27 2.76 16.05
C THR A 41 15.66 1.53 15.37
N TRP A 42 15.03 1.69 14.20
CA TRP A 42 14.49 0.56 13.45
C TRP A 42 15.56 -0.38 12.90
N ALA A 43 16.72 0.16 12.51
CA ALA A 43 17.84 -0.65 12.04
C ALA A 43 18.39 -1.54 13.17
N GLU A 44 18.63 -0.96 14.34
CA GLU A 44 19.09 -1.68 15.53
C GLU A 44 18.07 -2.76 15.97
N GLU A 45 16.78 -2.44 15.95
CA GLU A 45 15.69 -3.39 16.23
C GLU A 45 15.71 -4.57 15.25
N ALA A 46 15.87 -4.29 13.95
CA ALA A 46 15.92 -5.32 12.91
C ALA A 46 17.17 -6.20 13.01
N GLU A 47 18.33 -5.60 13.33
CA GLU A 47 19.61 -6.31 13.51
C GLU A 47 19.64 -7.16 14.79
N ALA A 48 19.03 -6.68 15.87
CA ALA A 48 18.84 -7.45 17.10
C ALA A 48 17.97 -8.69 16.87
N GLY A 49 17.09 -8.63 15.86
CA GLY A 49 16.23 -9.72 15.43
C GLY A 49 14.95 -9.82 16.26
N TYR A 50 13.89 -10.35 15.63
CA TYR A 50 12.58 -10.53 16.26
C TYR A 50 12.41 -11.94 16.83
N ASP A 51 11.85 -12.05 18.04
CA ASP A 51 11.38 -13.31 18.61
C ASP A 51 10.14 -13.82 17.85
N LEU A 52 10.37 -14.63 16.82
CA LEU A 52 9.33 -15.15 15.93
C LEU A 52 8.22 -15.93 16.68
N PRO A 53 8.51 -16.76 17.70
CA PRO A 53 7.50 -17.33 18.59
C PRO A 53 6.60 -16.32 19.33
N ALA A 54 7.14 -15.18 19.76
CA ALA A 54 6.37 -14.15 20.46
C ALA A 54 5.52 -13.28 19.52
N LEU A 55 5.84 -13.24 18.22
CA LEU A 55 5.01 -12.57 17.23
C LEU A 55 3.65 -13.27 17.09
N ARG A 56 2.57 -12.49 17.07
CA ARG A 56 1.23 -13.02 16.74
C ARG A 56 1.33 -13.76 15.41
N ARG A 57 0.93 -15.04 15.40
CA ARG A 57 0.82 -15.81 14.16
C ARG A 57 -0.04 -15.03 13.18
N ARG A 58 0.59 -14.52 12.13
CA ARG A 58 -0.12 -13.91 11.01
C ARG A 58 -1.08 -14.97 10.47
N ARG A 59 -2.38 -14.67 10.47
CA ARG A 59 -3.36 -15.51 9.76
C ARG A 59 -2.91 -15.53 8.31
N ARG A 60 -2.31 -16.64 7.87
CA ARG A 60 -1.82 -16.77 6.49
C ARG A 60 -3.04 -16.77 5.56
N GLY A 61 -2.91 -16.05 4.45
CA GLY A 61 -3.96 -15.94 3.43
C GLY A 61 -4.83 -14.69 3.56
N ARG A 62 -5.65 -14.47 2.52
CA ARG A 62 -6.66 -13.41 2.52
C ARG A 62 -7.73 -13.74 3.57
N PRO A 63 -8.27 -12.75 4.31
CA PRO A 63 -9.41 -12.98 5.18
C PRO A 63 -10.52 -13.72 4.44
N ALA A 64 -11.11 -14.72 5.11
CA ALA A 64 -12.27 -15.44 4.59
C ALA A 64 -13.42 -14.46 4.33
N LEU A 65 -14.24 -14.77 3.32
CA LEU A 65 -15.41 -14.00 2.96
C LEU A 65 -16.64 -14.83 3.39
N GLY A 66 -17.13 -14.62 4.61
CA GLY A 66 -18.11 -15.51 5.25
C GLY A 66 -17.45 -16.79 5.77
N ASP A 67 -18.11 -17.94 5.53
CA ASP A 67 -17.70 -19.25 6.07
C ASP A 67 -16.51 -19.89 5.36
N GLY A 68 -15.93 -19.24 4.34
CA GLY A 68 -14.85 -19.82 3.55
C GLY A 68 -14.07 -18.83 2.69
N PRO A 69 -13.10 -19.32 1.91
CA PRO A 69 -12.40 -18.49 0.93
C PRO A 69 -13.38 -18.02 -0.14
N GLY A 70 -13.38 -16.72 -0.44
CA GLY A 70 -14.18 -16.18 -1.53
C GLY A 70 -13.68 -16.67 -2.90
N ARG A 71 -14.59 -17.12 -3.77
CA ARG A 71 -14.28 -17.44 -5.17
C ARG A 71 -14.42 -16.18 -6.04
N ALA A 72 -13.39 -15.88 -6.84
CA ALA A 72 -13.46 -14.80 -7.82
C ALA A 72 -14.30 -15.23 -9.03
N VAL A 73 -15.24 -14.38 -9.42
CA VAL A 73 -16.06 -14.53 -10.64
C VAL A 73 -15.88 -13.27 -11.48
N THR A 74 -15.38 -13.41 -12.70
CA THR A 74 -15.19 -12.29 -13.63
C THR A 74 -16.45 -12.08 -14.45
N VAL A 75 -17.01 -10.87 -14.42
CA VAL A 75 -18.21 -10.48 -15.18
C VAL A 75 -17.91 -9.16 -15.92
N ARG A 76 -18.36 -9.06 -17.17
CA ARG A 76 -18.32 -7.80 -17.93
C ARG A 76 -19.63 -7.04 -17.71
N LEU A 77 -19.53 -5.80 -17.27
CA LEU A 77 -20.65 -4.88 -17.13
C LEU A 77 -20.43 -3.73 -18.11
N ASP A 78 -21.50 -3.21 -18.69
CA ASP A 78 -21.43 -1.97 -19.44
C ASP A 78 -21.24 -0.78 -18.49
N GLU A 79 -20.74 0.33 -19.03
CA GLU A 79 -20.47 1.56 -18.28
C GLU A 79 -21.71 2.12 -17.58
N GLY A 80 -22.90 2.00 -18.19
CA GLY A 80 -24.14 2.49 -17.62
C GLY A 80 -24.53 1.72 -16.36
N THR A 81 -24.46 0.39 -16.44
CA THR A 81 -24.69 -0.48 -15.28
C THR A 81 -23.67 -0.24 -14.17
N LEU A 82 -22.40 -0.05 -14.53
CA LEU A 82 -21.34 0.23 -13.57
C LEU A 82 -21.54 1.57 -12.85
N ALA A 83 -21.91 2.61 -13.60
CA ALA A 83 -22.20 3.94 -13.07
C ALA A 83 -23.42 3.91 -12.14
N ALA A 84 -24.50 3.24 -12.54
CA ALA A 84 -25.70 3.10 -11.71
C ALA A 84 -25.41 2.37 -10.39
N LEU A 85 -24.63 1.28 -10.45
CA LEU A 85 -24.18 0.56 -9.27
C LEU A 85 -23.37 1.46 -8.34
N ASN A 86 -22.40 2.20 -8.87
CA ASN A 86 -21.55 3.09 -8.08
C ASN A 86 -22.33 4.24 -7.44
N ALA A 87 -23.26 4.86 -8.19
CA ALA A 87 -24.12 5.91 -7.66
C ALA A 87 -24.98 5.41 -6.50
N ARG A 88 -25.60 4.23 -6.66
CA ARG A 88 -26.35 3.58 -5.59
C ARG A 88 -25.45 3.21 -4.41
N ALA A 89 -24.24 2.73 -4.68
CA ALA A 89 -23.29 2.36 -3.64
C ALA A 89 -22.91 3.54 -2.74
N GLN A 90 -22.69 4.72 -3.34
CA GLN A 90 -22.42 5.95 -2.59
C GLN A 90 -23.63 6.40 -1.77
N ALA A 91 -24.84 6.36 -2.36
CA ALA A 91 -26.07 6.73 -1.66
C ALA A 91 -26.36 5.83 -0.44
N GLU A 92 -26.01 4.54 -0.52
CA GLU A 92 -26.17 3.57 0.57
C GLU A 92 -24.96 3.52 1.53
N GLY A 93 -23.91 4.31 1.28
CA GLY A 93 -22.76 4.43 2.19
C GLY A 93 -21.75 3.28 2.14
N PHE A 94 -21.68 2.53 1.04
CA PHE A 94 -20.71 1.45 0.90
C PHE A 94 -19.27 1.97 0.78
N THR A 95 -18.34 1.26 1.41
CA THR A 95 -16.92 1.65 1.43
C THR A 95 -16.16 1.24 0.17
N SER A 96 -16.70 0.27 -0.58
CA SER A 96 -16.09 -0.19 -1.84
C SER A 96 -17.11 -0.72 -2.83
N GLN A 97 -16.76 -0.64 -4.11
CA GLN A 97 -17.54 -1.21 -5.21
C GLN A 97 -17.75 -2.73 -5.04
N SER A 98 -16.73 -3.46 -4.59
CA SER A 98 -16.84 -4.90 -4.33
C SER A 98 -17.85 -5.23 -3.22
N GLU A 99 -18.00 -4.35 -2.23
CA GLU A 99 -18.99 -4.50 -1.17
C GLU A 99 -20.41 -4.32 -1.71
N ALA A 100 -20.63 -3.28 -2.52
CA ALA A 100 -21.90 -3.03 -3.17
C ALA A 100 -22.32 -4.17 -4.12
N ILE A 101 -21.39 -4.70 -4.93
CA ILE A 101 -21.66 -5.86 -5.80
C ILE A 101 -22.12 -7.06 -4.97
N ARG A 102 -21.41 -7.38 -3.88
CA ARG A 102 -21.78 -8.51 -3.01
C ARG A 102 -23.11 -8.30 -2.31
N ALA A 103 -23.43 -7.07 -1.90
CA ALA A 103 -24.74 -6.74 -1.33
C ALA A 103 -25.85 -6.95 -2.36
N ALA A 104 -25.69 -6.44 -3.58
CA ALA A 104 -26.65 -6.62 -4.67
C ALA A 104 -26.89 -8.10 -5.00
N VAL A 105 -25.82 -8.90 -5.14
CA VAL A 105 -25.93 -10.34 -5.40
C VAL A 105 -26.63 -11.07 -4.26
N ARG A 106 -26.31 -10.75 -3.00
CA ARG A 106 -26.99 -11.36 -1.84
C ARG A 106 -28.47 -11.03 -1.81
N ALA A 107 -28.82 -9.76 -2.02
CA ALA A 107 -30.22 -9.33 -2.07
C ALA A 107 -30.98 -10.07 -3.18
N TRP A 108 -30.37 -10.24 -4.36
CA TRP A 108 -30.97 -11.00 -5.46
C TRP A 108 -31.14 -12.49 -5.11
N SER A 109 -30.15 -13.12 -4.47
CA SER A 109 -30.20 -14.55 -4.12
C SER A 109 -31.12 -14.90 -2.94
N HIS A 110 -31.45 -13.92 -2.09
CA HIS A 110 -32.29 -14.11 -0.90
C HIS A 110 -33.79 -13.98 -1.21
N VAL A 111 -34.16 -13.47 -2.38
CA VAL A 111 -35.54 -13.48 -2.88
C VAL A 111 -35.77 -14.84 -3.58
N ALA A 112 -36.02 -15.87 -2.78
CA ALA A 112 -36.49 -17.19 -3.21
C ALA A 112 -37.50 -17.73 -2.20
#